data_AF-A0A8J7Q779-F1
#
_entry.id   AF-A0A8J7Q779-F1
#
_cell.length_a   1.000
_cell.length_b   1.000
_cell.length_c   1.000
_cell.angle_alpha   90.00
_cell.angle_beta   90.00
_cell.angle_gamma   90.00
#
_symmetry.space_group_name_H-M   'P 1'
#
loop_
_entity.id
_entity.type
_entity.pdbx_description
1 polymer ?
#
loop_
_entity_poly.entity_id
_entity_poly.type
_entity_poly.pdbx_seq_one_letter_code
_entity_poly.pdbx_strand_id
1 'polypeptide(L)'
;ARWLQACERAQVKATDKLRKDAFRTAYEQWNWRREILAFCAALEVEMPITSKSRAANIARWLEWAQDIADTIDPTGGLADTTFDVDAEPNDLRPFLGDWSPHRPEREFRTATDEQSLEAIRESVAPWHPGMRGQWWRHH
;
A
#
# COMPACT_ATOMS: atom_id res chain seq x y z
N ALA A 1 -5.10 -23.61 -26.20
CA ALA A 1 -4.39 -24.20 -25.03
C ALA A 1 -3.31 -23.28 -24.43
N ARG A 2 -2.39 -22.68 -25.21
CA ARG A 2 -1.28 -21.85 -24.66
C ARG A 2 -1.73 -20.59 -23.90
N TRP A 3 -2.79 -19.93 -24.35
CA TRP A 3 -3.35 -18.75 -23.67
C TRP A 3 -3.92 -19.08 -22.29
N LEU A 4 -4.77 -20.11 -22.18
CA LEU A 4 -5.32 -20.57 -20.89
C LEU A 4 -4.23 -20.88 -19.87
N GLN A 5 -3.17 -21.58 -20.28
CA GLN A 5 -2.02 -21.86 -19.40
C GLN A 5 -1.27 -20.60 -18.98
N ALA A 6 -1.25 -19.55 -19.82
CA ALA A 6 -0.69 -18.26 -19.45
C ALA A 6 -1.59 -17.57 -18.40
N CYS A 7 -2.91 -17.62 -18.58
CA CYS A 7 -3.88 -17.11 -17.61
C CYS A 7 -3.75 -17.82 -16.25
N GLU A 8 -3.66 -19.15 -16.21
CA GLU A 8 -3.47 -19.90 -14.96
C GLU A 8 -2.20 -19.48 -14.20
N ARG A 9 -1.08 -19.33 -14.90
CA ARG A 9 0.17 -18.84 -14.28
C ARG A 9 0.07 -17.38 -13.84
N ALA A 10 -0.62 -16.54 -14.62
CA ALA A 10 -0.84 -15.15 -14.28
C ALA A 10 -1.75 -15.01 -13.05
N GLN A 11 -2.74 -15.89 -12.89
CA GLN A 11 -3.65 -15.90 -11.73
C GLN A 11 -2.88 -16.00 -10.43
N VAL A 12 -1.96 -16.97 -10.33
CA VAL A 12 -1.15 -17.17 -9.12
C VAL A 12 -0.35 -15.92 -8.76
N LYS A 13 0.25 -15.25 -9.76
CA LYS A 13 1.04 -14.04 -9.55
C LYS A 13 0.18 -12.82 -9.20
N ALA A 14 -0.97 -12.68 -9.85
CA ALA A 14 -1.91 -11.59 -9.61
C ALA A 14 -2.53 -11.68 -8.22
N THR A 15 -2.98 -12.86 -7.80
CA THR A 15 -3.49 -13.10 -6.45
C THR A 15 -2.41 -12.84 -5.38
N ASP A 16 -1.18 -13.31 -5.58
CA ASP A 16 -0.07 -13.04 -4.65
C ASP A 16 0.23 -11.55 -4.52
N LYS A 17 0.21 -10.81 -5.64
CA LYS A 17 0.36 -9.35 -5.64
C LYS A 17 -0.76 -8.67 -4.85
N LEU A 18 -2.03 -9.01 -5.11
CA LEU A 18 -3.17 -8.40 -4.42
C LEU A 18 -3.09 -8.61 -2.90
N ARG A 19 -2.70 -9.81 -2.46
CA ARG A 19 -2.45 -10.11 -1.03
C ARG A 19 -1.33 -9.25 -0.45
N LYS A 20 -0.20 -9.16 -1.16
CA LYS A 20 0.95 -8.35 -0.72
C LYS A 20 0.60 -6.87 -0.64
N ASP A 21 -0.15 -6.35 -1.60
CA ASP A 21 -0.58 -4.95 -1.59
C ASP A 21 -1.51 -4.66 -0.41
N ALA A 22 -2.53 -5.50 -0.19
CA ALA A 22 -3.44 -5.35 0.95
C ALA A 22 -2.68 -5.40 2.29
N PHE A 23 -1.78 -6.37 2.43
CA PHE A 23 -0.96 -6.50 3.64
C PHE A 23 -0.01 -5.32 3.83
N ARG A 24 0.63 -4.84 2.76
CA ARG A 24 1.50 -3.64 2.81
C ARG A 24 0.71 -2.43 3.27
N THR A 25 -0.46 -2.18 2.68
CA THR A 25 -1.34 -1.08 3.07
C THR A 25 -1.68 -1.15 4.56
N ALA A 26 -2.12 -2.30 5.05
CA ALA A 26 -2.41 -2.48 6.47
C ALA A 26 -1.19 -2.22 7.37
N TYR A 27 -0.03 -2.74 6.98
CA TYR A 27 1.21 -2.53 7.72
C TYR A 27 1.62 -1.05 7.75
N GLU A 28 1.47 -0.33 6.65
CA GLU A 28 1.76 1.10 6.54
C GLU A 28 0.81 1.93 7.42
N GLN A 29 -0.49 1.66 7.36
CA GLN A 29 -1.49 2.32 8.22
C GLN A 29 -1.21 2.06 9.70
N TRP A 30 -0.92 0.81 10.06
CA TRP A 30 -0.56 0.44 11.43
C TRP A 30 0.68 1.20 11.92
N ASN A 31 1.74 1.29 11.12
CA ASN A 31 2.94 2.04 11.50
C ASN A 31 2.65 3.54 11.59
N TRP A 32 1.93 4.11 10.63
CA TRP A 32 1.65 5.54 10.62
C TRP A 32 0.91 5.96 11.89
N ARG A 33 -0.12 5.21 12.29
CA ARG A 33 -0.82 5.42 13.57
C ARG A 33 0.14 5.33 14.76
N ARG A 34 0.99 4.30 14.79
CA ARG A 34 1.97 4.11 15.88
C ARG A 34 3.01 5.22 15.95
N GLU A 35 3.49 5.70 14.82
CA GLU A 35 4.49 6.77 14.74
C GLU A 35 3.91 8.10 15.22
N ILE A 36 2.66 8.42 14.86
CA ILE A 36 1.96 9.60 15.39
C ILE A 36 1.86 9.53 16.92
N LEU A 37 1.37 8.41 17.46
CA LEU A 37 1.19 8.24 18.91
C LEU A 37 2.53 8.26 19.66
N ALA A 38 3.57 7.63 19.10
CA ALA A 38 4.90 7.65 19.68
C ALA A 38 5.49 9.08 19.69
N PHE A 39 5.26 9.85 18.63
CA PHE A 39 5.68 11.25 18.57
C PHE A 39 4.92 12.11 19.59
N CYS A 40 3.61 11.91 19.75
CA CYS A 40 2.82 12.59 20.77
C CYS A 40 3.37 12.33 22.19
N ALA A 41 3.64 11.06 22.52
CA ALA A 41 4.24 10.69 23.80
C ALA A 41 5.63 11.33 24.00
N ALA A 42 6.46 11.39 22.95
CA ALA A 42 7.75 12.06 23.01
C ALA A 42 7.61 13.57 23.25
N LEU A 43 6.64 14.23 22.60
CA LEU A 43 6.37 15.66 22.81
C LEU A 43 5.97 15.97 24.25
N GLU A 44 5.18 15.12 24.90
CA GLU A 44 4.81 15.28 26.31
C GLU A 44 6.01 15.23 27.25
N VAL A 45 7.02 14.42 26.94
CA VAL A 45 8.24 14.26 27.74
C VAL A 45 9.25 15.38 27.46
N GLU A 46 9.49 15.69 26.19
CA GLU A 46 10.59 16.56 25.75
C GLU A 46 10.26 18.05 25.77
N MET A 47 8.98 18.43 25.88
CA MET A 47 8.58 19.83 25.94
C MET A 47 8.29 20.30 27.37
N PRO A 48 9.27 20.89 28.08
CA PRO A 48 9.04 21.41 29.41
C PRO A 48 7.99 22.53 29.36
N ILE A 49 6.94 22.36 30.16
CA ILE A 49 5.88 23.35 30.31
C ILE A 49 6.43 24.52 31.13
N THR A 50 7.04 25.49 30.44
CA THR A 50 7.62 26.69 31.06
C THR A 50 6.60 27.82 31.25
N SER A 51 5.42 27.71 30.63
CA SER A 51 4.32 28.67 30.77
C SER A 51 2.97 28.01 30.49
N LYS A 52 1.90 28.59 31.05
CA LYS A 52 0.52 28.14 30.81
C LYS A 52 0.11 28.25 29.33
N SER A 53 0.59 29.27 28.62
CA SER A 53 0.31 29.45 27.19
C SER A 53 0.96 28.37 26.33
N ARG A 54 2.20 28.00 26.64
CA ARG A 54 2.89 26.90 25.94
C ARG A 54 2.22 25.56 26.22
N ALA A 55 1.82 25.32 27.48
CA ALA A 55 1.05 24.13 27.86
C ALA A 55 -0.22 23.98 27.02
N ALA A 56 -1.01 25.05 26.92
CA ALA A 56 -2.26 25.05 26.18
C ALA A 56 -2.03 24.84 24.67
N ASN A 57 -0.96 25.40 24.11
CA ASN A 57 -0.63 25.20 22.70
C ASN A 57 -0.22 23.75 22.40
N ILE A 58 0.61 23.14 23.25
CA ILE A 58 1.02 21.73 23.10
C ILE A 58 -0.20 20.81 23.20
N ALA A 59 -1.08 21.04 24.18
CA ALA A 59 -2.30 20.26 24.35
C ALA A 59 -3.17 20.23 23.08
N ARG A 60 -3.31 21.37 22.38
CA ARG A 60 -4.06 21.46 21.12
C ARG A 60 -3.41 20.67 19.98
N TRP A 61 -2.08 20.66 19.91
CA TRP A 61 -1.36 19.85 18.91
C TRP A 61 -1.52 18.35 19.19
N LEU A 62 -1.46 17.95 20.45
CA LEU A 62 -1.64 16.55 20.87
C LEU A 62 -3.08 16.09 20.60
N GLU A 63 -4.07 16.90 20.93
CA GLU A 63 -5.48 16.62 20.64
C GLU A 63 -5.72 16.42 19.13
N TRP A 64 -5.24 17.35 18.30
CA TRP A 64 -5.35 17.23 16.85
C TRP A 64 -4.63 15.99 16.29
N ALA A 65 -3.43 15.68 16.80
CA ALA A 65 -2.68 14.52 16.35
C ALA A 65 -3.34 13.20 16.76
N GLN A 66 -3.95 13.17 17.96
CA GLN A 66 -4.74 12.04 18.43
C GLN A 66 -5.98 11.82 17.54
N ASP A 67 -6.70 12.89 17.20
CA ASP A 67 -7.84 12.83 16.26
C ASP A 67 -7.42 12.22 14.92
N ILE A 68 -6.26 12.62 14.37
CA ILE A 68 -5.72 12.00 13.15
C ILE A 68 -5.44 10.52 13.36
N ALA A 69 -4.76 10.15 14.44
CA ALA A 69 -4.42 8.76 14.74
C ALA A 69 -5.67 7.87 14.87
N ASP A 70 -6.78 8.43 15.32
CA ASP A 70 -8.05 7.70 15.46
C ASP A 70 -8.84 7.59 14.14
N THR A 71 -8.54 8.41 13.14
CA THR A 71 -9.08 8.22 11.77
C THR A 71 -8.38 7.10 10.98
N ILE A 72 -7.19 6.68 11.42
CA ILE A 72 -6.41 5.64 10.74
C ILE A 72 -6.93 4.26 11.15
N ASP A 73 -7.46 3.49 10.21
CA ASP A 73 -7.74 2.06 10.41
C ASP A 73 -6.39 1.29 10.43
N PRO A 74 -5.95 0.79 11.61
CA PRO A 74 -4.68 0.10 11.73
C PRO A 74 -4.68 -1.30 11.09
N THR A 75 -5.83 -1.79 10.62
CA THR A 75 -5.94 -3.05 9.88
C THR A 75 -5.94 -2.85 8.38
N GLY A 76 -6.01 -1.60 7.90
CA GLY A 76 -6.07 -1.26 6.48
C GLY A 76 -7.15 -2.00 5.70
N GLY A 77 -8.29 -2.32 6.32
CA GLY A 77 -9.38 -3.07 5.70
C GLY A 77 -9.08 -4.56 5.45
N LEU A 78 -8.05 -5.14 6.09
CA LEU A 78 -7.74 -6.57 5.92
C LEU A 78 -8.89 -7.48 6.31
N ALA A 79 -9.71 -7.09 7.28
CA ALA A 79 -10.89 -7.86 7.69
C ALA A 79 -11.94 -7.97 6.56
N ASP A 80 -12.03 -6.94 5.71
CA ASP A 80 -12.96 -6.89 4.58
C ASP A 80 -12.34 -7.44 3.28
N THR A 81 -11.01 -7.63 3.27
CA THR A 81 -10.28 -8.16 2.12
C THR A 81 -10.17 -9.68 2.21
N THR A 82 -10.80 -10.40 1.29
CA THR A 82 -10.73 -11.87 1.27
C THR A 82 -9.31 -12.34 0.94
N PHE A 83 -8.75 -13.23 1.77
CA PHE A 83 -7.42 -13.79 1.51
C PHE A 83 -7.40 -14.56 0.19
N ASP A 84 -8.43 -15.33 -0.12
CA ASP A 84 -8.61 -16.03 -1.39
C ASP A 84 -9.21 -15.13 -2.48
N VAL A 85 -8.60 -13.95 -2.67
CA VAL A 85 -8.98 -13.01 -3.72
C VAL A 85 -8.80 -13.65 -5.10
N ASP A 86 -9.87 -13.65 -5.88
CA ASP A 86 -9.83 -14.03 -7.27
C ASP A 86 -9.43 -12.80 -8.10
N ALA A 87 -8.27 -12.87 -8.75
CA ALA A 87 -7.77 -11.77 -9.55
C ALA A 87 -8.63 -11.61 -10.81
N GLU A 88 -9.08 -10.38 -11.07
CA GLU A 88 -9.87 -10.09 -12.26
C GLU A 88 -8.99 -10.15 -13.51
N PRO A 89 -9.53 -10.40 -14.72
CA PRO A 89 -8.74 -10.49 -15.95
C PRO A 89 -7.71 -9.36 -16.12
N ASN A 90 -8.06 -8.11 -15.77
CA ASN A 90 -7.13 -6.99 -15.90
C ASN A 90 -5.94 -7.06 -14.92
N ASP A 91 -6.10 -7.68 -13.76
CA ASP A 91 -5.00 -7.90 -12.78
C ASP A 91 -3.97 -8.90 -13.30
N LEU A 92 -4.36 -9.78 -14.23
CA LEU A 92 -3.47 -10.73 -14.88
C LEU A 92 -2.61 -10.04 -15.95
N ARG A 93 -3.05 -8.89 -16.49
CA ARG A 93 -2.41 -8.19 -17.63
C ARG A 93 -0.90 -8.01 -17.44
N PRO A 94 -0.37 -7.57 -16.28
CA PRO A 94 1.08 -7.48 -16.06
C PRO A 94 1.80 -8.81 -16.25
N PHE A 95 1.17 -9.95 -15.96
CA PHE A 95 1.81 -11.27 -15.93
C PHE A 95 1.58 -12.12 -17.18
N LEU A 96 0.81 -11.60 -18.15
CA LEU A 96 0.40 -12.33 -19.36
C LEU A 96 1.35 -12.20 -20.55
N GLY A 97 2.42 -11.39 -20.45
CA GLY A 97 3.21 -11.02 -21.64
C GLY A 97 2.30 -10.35 -22.68
N ASP A 98 2.51 -10.60 -23.97
CA ASP A 98 1.71 -9.98 -25.05
C ASP A 98 0.26 -10.47 -25.15
N TRP A 99 -0.18 -11.43 -24.32
CA TRP A 99 -1.54 -11.96 -24.40
C TRP A 99 -2.57 -10.98 -23.85
N SER A 100 -3.73 -10.92 -24.51
CA SER A 100 -4.90 -10.23 -23.97
C SER A 100 -5.43 -10.99 -22.74
N PRO A 101 -5.85 -10.27 -21.67
CA PRO A 101 -6.47 -10.91 -20.52
C PRO A 101 -7.87 -11.48 -20.79
N HIS A 102 -8.54 -11.02 -21.85
CA HIS A 102 -9.94 -11.35 -22.13
C HIS A 102 -10.11 -12.40 -23.23
N ARG A 103 -9.11 -12.57 -24.10
CA ARG A 103 -9.23 -13.40 -25.31
C ARG A 103 -7.89 -14.01 -25.73
N PRO A 104 -7.90 -15.16 -26.45
CA PRO A 104 -6.70 -15.89 -26.86
C PRO A 104 -5.98 -15.27 -28.06
N GLU A 105 -5.71 -13.96 -28.00
CA GLU A 105 -4.97 -13.20 -29.01
C GLU A 105 -3.99 -12.25 -28.34
N ARG A 106 -3.08 -11.68 -29.14
CA ARG A 106 -2.13 -10.70 -28.63
C ARG A 106 -2.80 -9.34 -28.49
N GLU A 107 -2.57 -8.70 -27.35
CA GLU A 107 -2.97 -7.32 -27.10
C GLU A 107 -1.89 -6.40 -27.64
N PHE A 108 -2.25 -5.45 -28.49
CA PHE A 108 -1.33 -4.38 -28.85
C PHE A 108 -1.13 -3.46 -27.64
N ARG A 109 0.12 -3.14 -27.33
CA ARG A 109 0.50 -2.26 -26.22
C ARG A 109 1.47 -1.22 -26.70
N THR A 110 1.27 0.00 -26.22
CA THR A 110 2.20 1.09 -26.43
C THR A 110 3.42 0.95 -25.51
N ALA A 111 4.48 1.70 -25.79
CA ALA A 111 5.65 1.75 -24.91
C ALA A 111 5.28 2.24 -23.49
N THR A 112 4.29 3.14 -23.38
CA THR A 112 3.78 3.65 -22.10
C THR A 112 3.03 2.57 -21.32
N ASP A 113 2.25 1.72 -22.01
CA ASP A 113 1.57 0.59 -21.38
C ASP A 113 2.61 -0.39 -20.81
N GLU A 114 3.62 -0.76 -21.60
CA GLU A 114 4.67 -1.68 -21.15
C GLU A 114 5.49 -1.12 -19.99
N GLN A 115 5.83 0.17 -19.99
CA GLN A 115 6.48 0.82 -18.84
C GLN A 115 5.63 0.74 -17.58
N SER A 116 4.32 0.96 -17.71
CA SER A 116 3.39 0.90 -16.58
C SER A 116 3.28 -0.54 -16.02
N LEU A 117 3.19 -1.54 -16.91
CA LEU A 117 3.15 -2.94 -16.52
C LEU A 117 4.48 -3.39 -15.88
N GLU A 118 5.61 -2.88 -16.36
CA GLU A 118 6.91 -3.19 -15.75
C GLU A 118 7.03 -2.61 -14.35
N ALA A 119 6.63 -1.36 -14.13
CA ALA A 119 6.57 -0.77 -12.79
C ALA A 119 5.70 -1.60 -11.84
N ILE A 120 4.58 -2.15 -12.34
CA ILE A 120 3.72 -3.06 -11.59
C ILE A 120 4.43 -4.38 -11.27
N ARG A 121 5.20 -4.96 -12.21
CA ARG A 121 5.98 -6.19 -11.96
C ARG A 121 7.09 -5.94 -10.95
N GLU A 122 7.75 -4.79 -11.03
CA GLU A 122 8.79 -4.37 -10.08
C GLU A 122 8.22 -4.15 -8.68
N SER A 123 6.99 -3.64 -8.56
CA SER A 123 6.33 -3.48 -7.25
C SER A 123 6.00 -4.81 -6.56
N VAL A 124 6.07 -5.93 -7.28
CA VAL A 124 5.88 -7.31 -6.75
C VAL A 124 7.19 -7.88 -6.17
N ALA A 125 8.33 -7.20 -6.41
CA ALA A 125 9.61 -7.53 -5.77
C ALA A 125 9.46 -7.52 -4.24
N PRO A 126 10.36 -8.19 -3.49
CA PRO A 126 10.15 -8.39 -2.07
C PRO A 126 10.12 -7.04 -1.35
N TRP A 127 8.91 -6.62 -0.99
CA TRP A 127 8.71 -5.49 -0.11
C TRP A 127 9.34 -5.83 1.24
N HIS A 128 10.24 -4.96 1.69
CA HIS A 128 10.86 -5.06 2.98
C HIS A 128 10.48 -3.83 3.82
N PRO A 129 10.13 -3.99 5.11
CA PRO A 129 9.81 -2.88 6.00
C PRO A 129 10.85 -1.75 6.09
N GLY A 130 12.08 -1.96 5.62
CA GLY A 130 13.15 -0.96 5.54
C GLY A 130 13.09 -0.02 4.32
N MET A 131 12.19 -0.24 3.35
CA MET A 131 12.09 0.57 2.12
C MET A 131 11.28 1.88 2.26
N ARG A 132 10.93 2.28 3.50
CA ARG A 132 10.05 3.42 3.86
C ARG A 132 10.47 4.83 3.37
N GLY A 133 11.56 4.99 2.63
CA GLY A 133 12.24 6.27 2.44
C GLY A 133 11.87 7.14 1.22
N GLN A 134 10.98 6.73 0.30
CA GLN A 134 10.91 7.41 -1.03
C GLN A 134 9.54 7.77 -1.59
N TRP A 135 8.43 7.55 -0.87
CA TRP A 135 7.09 7.75 -1.44
C TRP A 135 6.52 9.18 -1.35
N TRP A 136 7.06 10.06 -0.49
CA TRP A 136 6.72 11.50 -0.46
C TRP A 136 7.42 12.35 -1.53
N ARG A 137 8.10 11.74 -2.52
CA ARG A 137 8.74 12.47 -3.64
C ARG A 137 7.89 12.58 -4.90
N HIS A 138 6.66 12.06 -4.91
CA HIS A 138 5.79 12.06 -6.10
C HIS A 138 4.36 12.58 -5.82
N HIS A 139 4.26 13.74 -5.18
CA HIS A 139 3.07 14.58 -5.21
C HIS A 139 3.44 15.99 -5.68
#